data_AF-A0A965UNN6-F1
#
_entry.id   AF-A0A965UNN6-F1
#
_cell.length_a   1.000
_cell.length_b   1.000
_cell.length_c   1.000
_cell.angle_alpha   90.00
_cell.angle_beta   90.00
_cell.angle_gamma   90.00
#
_symmetry.space_group_name_H-M   'P 1'
#
loop_
_entity.id
_entity.type
_entity.pdbx_description
1 polymer ?
#
loop_
_entity_poly.entity_id
_entity_poly.type
_entity_poly.pdbx_seq_one_letter_code
_entity_poly.pdbx_strand_id
1 'polypeptide(L)'
;MRVLPVDIRRVPTLGVFQWHKKTCQACGGGYYPVIRIEDAWMRVSEVEKLPLGMSAEVITKLIKGGFVEGCKAAPNSTTVNVASLLEHYEATSEDPEFWTREKLERYRNGI
;
A
#
# COMPACT_ATOMS: atom_id res chain seq x y z
N MET A 1 -15.41 8.07 24.15
CA MET A 1 -14.63 6.94 23.59
C MET A 1 -13.16 7.28 23.77
N ARG A 2 -12.39 6.51 24.53
CA ARG A 2 -10.97 6.80 24.83
C ARG A 2 -10.13 6.09 23.77
N VAL A 3 -9.49 6.84 22.88
CA VAL A 3 -8.61 6.28 21.84
C VAL A 3 -7.27 5.93 22.50
N LEU A 4 -6.88 4.66 22.43
CA LEU A 4 -5.57 4.23 22.92
C LEU A 4 -4.51 4.47 21.84
N PRO A 5 -3.28 4.87 22.20
CA PRO A 5 -2.20 5.02 21.23
C PRO A 5 -1.87 3.65 20.60
N VAL A 6 -1.68 3.64 19.29
CA VAL A 6 -1.28 2.45 18.52
C VAL A 6 0.19 2.14 18.82
N ASP A 7 0.53 0.87 19.06
CA ASP A 7 1.94 0.43 19.15
C ASP A 7 2.56 0.46 17.75
N ILE A 8 3.40 1.47 17.52
CA ILE A 8 4.01 1.78 16.21
C ILE A 8 4.83 0.59 15.68
N ARG A 9 5.39 -0.26 16.55
CA ARG A 9 6.19 -1.44 16.17
C ARG A 9 5.34 -2.55 15.52
N ARG A 10 4.01 -2.46 15.65
CA ARG A 10 3.05 -3.40 15.06
C ARG A 10 2.39 -2.86 13.80
N VAL A 11 2.68 -1.62 13.43
CA VAL A 11 2.18 -1.02 12.19
C VAL A 11 3.07 -1.53 11.05
N PRO A 12 2.50 -2.14 10.00
CA PRO A 12 3.27 -2.51 8.81
C PRO A 12 3.97 -1.28 8.25
N THR A 13 5.25 -1.43 7.89
CA THR A 13 6.08 -0.35 7.36
C THR A 13 6.69 -0.74 6.03
N LEU A 14 6.78 0.22 5.10
CA LEU A 14 7.44 0.04 3.81
C LEU A 14 8.90 0.48 3.87
N GLY A 15 9.81 -0.40 3.44
CA GLY A 15 11.20 -0.07 3.21
C GLY A 15 11.38 0.56 1.83
N VAL A 16 11.56 1.89 1.77
CA VAL A 16 11.87 2.60 0.54
C VAL A 16 13.38 2.64 0.34
N PHE A 17 13.87 1.97 -0.71
CA PHE A 17 15.27 2.06 -1.13
C PHE A 17 15.51 3.30 -2.00
N GLN A 18 16.48 4.11 -1.62
CA GLN A 18 16.93 5.26 -2.40
C GLN A 18 18.43 5.22 -2.64
N TRP A 19 18.84 5.53 -3.86
CA TRP A 19 20.26 5.66 -4.22
C TRP A 19 20.71 7.10 -4.03
N HIS A 20 21.53 7.34 -3.01
CA HIS A 20 22.12 8.65 -2.77
C HIS A 20 23.47 8.77 -3.47
N LYS A 21 23.68 9.88 -4.17
CA LYS A 21 24.97 10.17 -4.83
C LYS A 21 26.01 10.55 -3.78
N LYS A 22 27.16 9.89 -3.80
CA LYS A 22 28.32 10.26 -3.00
C LYS A 22 28.81 11.63 -3.47
N THR A 23 28.90 12.58 -2.55
CA THR A 23 29.29 13.97 -2.82
C THR A 23 30.80 14.16 -2.94
N CYS A 24 31.64 13.17 -2.56
CA CYS A 24 33.08 13.27 -2.75
C CYS A 24 33.47 13.04 -4.22
N GLN A 25 33.89 14.10 -4.89
CA GLN A 25 34.42 14.04 -6.26
C GLN A 25 35.79 13.34 -6.34
N ALA A 26 36.57 13.34 -5.24
CA ALA A 26 37.88 12.70 -5.19
C ALA A 26 37.85 11.15 -5.20
N CYS A 27 36.69 10.54 -4.90
CA CYS A 27 36.58 9.09 -4.72
C CYS A 27 35.99 8.36 -5.94
N GLY A 28 35.99 8.99 -7.12
CA GLY A 28 35.48 8.38 -8.36
C GLY A 28 33.97 8.50 -8.59
N GLY A 29 33.24 9.20 -7.71
CA GLY A 29 31.78 9.25 -7.76
C GLY A 29 31.14 7.88 -7.54
N GLY A 30 29.96 7.84 -6.94
CA GLY A 30 29.28 6.57 -6.72
C GLY A 30 27.93 6.78 -6.08
N TYR A 31 27.16 5.70 -5.96
CA TYR A 31 25.90 5.71 -5.24
C TYR A 31 26.02 4.81 -4.01
N TYR A 32 25.26 5.11 -2.98
CA TYR A 32 25.06 4.21 -1.86
C TYR A 32 23.55 4.07 -1.59
N PRO A 33 23.09 2.86 -1.24
CA PRO A 33 21.69 2.66 -0.92
C PRO A 33 21.40 3.20 0.49
N VAL A 34 20.26 3.86 0.64
CA VAL A 34 19.67 4.26 1.92
C VAL A 34 18.28 3.65 1.98
N ILE A 35 17.97 2.98 3.08
CA ILE A 35 16.63 2.47 3.36
C ILE A 35 15.94 3.48 4.28
N ARG A 36 14.77 3.97 3.86
CA ARG A 36 13.84 4.65 4.76
C ARG A 36 12.66 3.75 5.08
N ILE A 37 12.25 3.74 6.34
CA ILE A 37 11.09 2.99 6.80
C ILE A 37 9.94 4.01 6.91
N GLU A 38 8.91 3.84 6.09
CA GLU A 38 7.73 4.69 6.07
C GLU A 38 6.50 3.91 6.56
N ASP A 39 5.51 4.58 7.13
CA ASP A 39 4.24 3.94 7.50
C ASP A 39 3.56 3.36 6.25
N ALA A 40 3.12 2.10 6.28
CA ALA A 40 2.44 1.49 5.14
C ALA A 40 0.98 1.97 4.99
N TRP A 41 0.46 2.78 5.92
CA TRP A 41 -0.93 3.24 5.88
C TRP A 41 -1.04 4.61 5.23
N MET A 42 -1.62 4.65 4.04
CA MET A 42 -1.81 5.89 3.28
C MET A 42 -3.29 6.14 3.01
N ARG A 43 -3.69 7.41 2.89
CA ARG A 43 -5.05 7.74 2.41
C ARG A 43 -5.22 7.24 0.98
N VAL A 44 -6.38 6.68 0.66
CA VAL A 44 -6.70 6.18 -0.68
C VAL A 44 -6.48 7.27 -1.76
N SER A 45 -6.83 8.53 -1.45
CA SER A 45 -6.62 9.68 -2.33
C SER A 45 -5.14 10.01 -2.60
N GLU A 46 -4.22 9.61 -1.73
CA GLU A 46 -2.77 9.77 -1.95
C GLU A 46 -2.21 8.57 -2.70
N VAL A 47 -2.72 7.36 -2.42
CA VAL A 47 -2.30 6.13 -3.12
C VAL A 47 -2.66 6.17 -4.60
N GLU A 48 -3.81 6.74 -4.96
CA GLU A 48 -4.20 6.93 -6.37
C GLU A 48 -3.19 7.78 -7.17
N LYS A 49 -2.41 8.64 -6.50
CA LYS A 49 -1.37 9.47 -7.15
C LYS A 49 -0.07 8.69 -7.41
N LEU A 50 0.07 7.50 -6.81
CA LEU A 50 1.23 6.64 -7.05
C LEU A 50 1.14 6.00 -8.45
N PRO A 51 2.27 5.66 -9.08
CA PRO A 51 2.30 5.05 -10.41
C PRO A 51 1.90 3.55 -10.39
N LEU A 52 0.81 3.21 -9.68
CA LEU A 52 0.29 1.86 -9.54
C LEU A 52 -0.84 1.54 -10.55
N GLY A 53 -1.37 2.57 -11.23
CA GLY A 53 -2.43 2.40 -12.22
C GLY A 53 -3.81 2.03 -11.65
N MET A 54 -4.03 2.25 -10.35
CA MET A 54 -5.29 1.96 -9.67
C MET A 54 -6.01 3.24 -9.25
N SER A 55 -7.29 3.35 -9.59
CA SER A 55 -8.13 4.46 -9.13
C SER A 55 -8.56 4.28 -7.67
N ALA A 56 -8.93 5.38 -7.02
CA ALA A 56 -9.46 5.39 -5.66
C ALA A 56 -10.72 4.50 -5.53
N GLU A 57 -11.54 4.43 -6.59
CA GLU A 57 -12.71 3.56 -6.62
C GLU A 57 -12.33 2.08 -6.56
N VAL A 58 -11.35 1.65 -7.36
CA VAL A 58 -10.83 0.28 -7.37
C VAL A 58 -10.28 -0.08 -5.99
N ILE A 59 -9.42 0.77 -5.44
CA ILE A 59 -8.83 0.56 -4.10
C ILE A 59 -9.94 0.42 -3.05
N THR A 60 -10.97 1.27 -3.11
CA THR A 60 -12.11 1.19 -2.17
C THR A 60 -12.90 -0.11 -2.30
N LYS A 61 -13.09 -0.63 -3.53
CA LYS A 61 -13.75 -1.93 -3.75
C LYS A 61 -12.92 -3.08 -3.21
N LEU A 62 -11.59 -3.05 -3.40
CA LEU A 62 -10.68 -4.04 -2.84
C LEU A 62 -10.74 -4.06 -1.31
N ILE A 63 -10.77 -2.89 -0.67
CA ILE A 63 -10.92 -2.78 0.79
C ILE A 63 -12.27 -3.38 1.23
N LYS A 64 -13.37 -2.97 0.60
CA LYS A 64 -14.72 -3.44 0.97
C LYS A 64 -14.90 -4.94 0.79
N GLY A 65 -14.37 -5.49 -0.31
CA GLY A 65 -14.39 -6.93 -0.56
C GLY A 65 -13.40 -7.72 0.30
N GLY A 66 -12.63 -7.06 1.19
CA GLY A 66 -11.68 -7.72 2.08
C GLY A 66 -10.48 -8.32 1.36
N PHE A 67 -10.12 -7.80 0.19
CA PHE A 67 -8.93 -8.22 -0.56
C PHE A 67 -7.66 -7.55 -0.07
N VAL A 68 -7.79 -6.33 0.45
CA VAL A 68 -6.68 -5.53 0.99
C VAL A 68 -7.10 -4.91 2.31
N GLU A 69 -6.14 -4.71 3.22
CA GLU A 69 -6.41 -4.10 4.50
C GLU A 69 -6.69 -2.60 4.35
N GLY A 70 -7.83 -2.15 4.88
CA GLY A 70 -8.20 -0.74 4.90
C GLY A 70 -8.87 -0.34 6.21
N CYS A 71 -8.79 0.94 6.56
CA CYS A 71 -9.38 1.50 7.75
C CYS A 71 -10.15 2.78 7.40
N LYS A 72 -11.41 2.85 7.82
CA LYS A 72 -12.21 4.06 7.71
C LYS A 72 -12.03 4.91 8.96
N ALA A 73 -10.96 5.70 9.00
CA ALA A 73 -10.65 6.56 10.13
C ALA A 73 -11.65 7.72 10.31
N ALA A 74 -12.28 8.17 9.22
CA ALA A 74 -13.33 9.19 9.24
C ALA A 74 -14.35 8.97 8.10
N PRO A 75 -15.55 9.59 8.14
CA PRO A 75 -16.59 9.41 7.11
C PRO A 75 -16.11 9.57 5.67
N ASN A 76 -15.19 10.51 5.44
CA ASN A 76 -14.64 10.87 4.13
C ASN A 76 -13.13 10.57 4.01
N SER A 77 -12.55 9.80 4.93
CA SER A 77 -11.13 9.46 4.90
C SER A 77 -10.96 7.97 5.16
N THR A 78 -10.62 7.26 4.08
CA THR A 78 -10.23 5.85 4.11
C THR A 78 -8.73 5.77 3.93
N THR A 79 -8.07 5.03 4.81
CA THR A 79 -6.66 4.63 4.65
C THR A 79 -6.59 3.19 4.18
N VAL A 80 -5.53 2.86 3.45
CA VAL A 80 -5.20 1.53 2.96
C VAL A 80 -3.80 1.18 3.39
N ASN A 81 -3.58 -0.08 3.75
CA ASN A 81 -2.25 -0.63 3.91
C ASN A 81 -1.66 -0.90 2.53
N VAL A 82 -0.71 -0.07 2.13
CA VAL A 82 -0.04 -0.13 0.82
C VAL A 82 0.74 -1.43 0.64
N ALA A 83 1.28 -2.01 1.71
CA ALA A 83 1.95 -3.31 1.62
C ALA A 83 0.94 -4.41 1.23
N SER A 84 -0.21 -4.46 1.91
CA SER A 84 -1.30 -5.40 1.57
C SER A 84 -1.83 -5.19 0.14
N LEU A 85 -1.86 -3.93 -0.34
CA LEU A 85 -2.24 -3.62 -1.71
C LEU A 85 -1.23 -4.14 -2.75
N LEU A 86 0.07 -4.01 -2.48
CA LEU A 86 1.13 -4.52 -3.36
C LEU A 86 1.15 -6.05 -3.40
N GLU A 87 1.01 -6.71 -2.25
CA GLU A 87 0.90 -8.17 -2.17
C GLU A 87 -0.30 -8.69 -2.99
N HIS A 88 -1.45 -8.01 -2.90
CA HIS A 88 -2.61 -8.35 -3.72
C HIS A 88 -2.33 -8.17 -5.22
N TYR A 89 -1.61 -7.11 -5.59
CA TYR A 89 -1.24 -6.85 -6.98
C TYR A 89 -0.37 -7.98 -7.55
N GLU A 90 0.67 -8.38 -6.81
CA GLU A 90 1.56 -9.48 -7.18
C GLU A 90 0.79 -10.80 -7.31
N ALA A 91 0.01 -11.16 -6.29
CA ALA A 91 -0.80 -12.39 -6.28
C ALA A 91 -1.77 -12.47 -7.47
N THR A 92 -2.35 -11.35 -7.88
CA THR A 92 -3.29 -11.30 -9.02
C THR A 92 -2.56 -11.36 -10.37
N SER A 93 -1.31 -10.89 -10.43
CA SER A 93 -0.49 -10.92 -11.64
C SER A 93 0.12 -12.29 -11.92
N GLU A 94 0.42 -13.05 -10.87
CA GLU A 94 1.06 -14.36 -10.95
C GLU A 94 0.08 -15.52 -11.14
N ASP A 95 -1.16 -15.37 -10.67
CA ASP A 95 -2.19 -16.40 -10.73
C ASP A 95 -3.36 -16.01 -11.68
N PRO A 96 -3.41 -16.62 -12.89
CA PRO A 96 -4.50 -16.39 -13.84
C PRO A 96 -5.89 -16.81 -13.32
N GLU A 97 -5.96 -17.72 -12.35
CA GLU A 97 -7.20 -18.22 -11.75
C GLU A 97 -7.56 -17.50 -10.45
N PHE A 98 -6.78 -16.47 -10.07
CA PHE A 98 -7.01 -15.73 -8.83
C PHE A 98 -8.45 -15.23 -8.72
N TRP A 99 -9.03 -14.74 -9.82
CA TRP A 99 -10.39 -14.23 -9.89
C TRP A 99 -11.43 -15.32 -10.10
N THR A 100 -11.67 -16.11 -9.06
CA THR A 100 -12.79 -17.05 -9.02
C THR A 100 -14.14 -16.31 -9.05
N ARG A 101 -15.21 -17.02 -9.44
CA ARG A 101 -16.58 -16.47 -9.44
C ARG A 101 -16.96 -15.86 -8.09
N GLU A 102 -16.64 -16.55 -6.99
CA GLU A 102 -16.91 -16.09 -5.63
C GLU A 102 -16.18 -14.77 -5.32
N LYS A 103 -14.90 -14.68 -5.66
CA LYS A 103 -14.12 -13.44 -5.45
C LYS A 103 -14.63 -12.30 -6.33
N LEU A 104 -15.05 -12.58 -7.56
CA LEU A 104 -15.68 -11.57 -8.43
C LEU A 104 -17.00 -11.05 -7.84
N GLU A 105 -17.80 -11.92 -7.23
CA GLU A 105 -19.04 -11.54 -6.53
C GLU A 105 -18.73 -10.66 -5.31
N ARG A 106 -17.73 -11.02 -4.49
CA ARG A 106 -17.25 -10.20 -3.36
C ARG A 106 -16.75 -8.83 -3.82
N TYR A 107 -15.96 -8.78 -4.90
CA TYR A 107 -15.45 -7.53 -5.46
C TYR A 107 -16.56 -6.61 -5.98
N ARG A 108 -17.57 -7.17 -6.65
CA ARG A 108 -18.71 -6.40 -7.18
C ARG A 108 -19.60 -5.86 -6.06
N ASN A 109 -19.86 -6.68 -5.05
CA ASN A 109 -20.84 -6.35 -4.01
C ASN A 109 -20.21 -5.61 -2.82
N GLY A 110 -18.89 -5.69 -2.65
CA GLY A 110 -18.19 -5.16 -1.48
C GLY A 110 -18.62 -5.82 -0.17
N ILE A 111 -18.85 -7.15 -0.24
CA ILE A 111 -19.27 -8.03 0.87
C ILE A 111 -18.17 -9.05 1.11
#